data_AF-A0A1D6LGD1-F1
#
_entry.id   AF-A0A1D6LGD1-F1
#
_cell.length_a   1.000
_cell.length_b   1.000
_cell.length_c   1.000
_cell.angle_alpha   90.00
_cell.angle_beta   90.00
_cell.angle_gamma   90.00
#
_symmetry.space_group_name_H-M   'P 1'
#
loop_
_entity.id
_entity.type
_entity.pdbx_description
1 polymer ?
#
loop_
_entity_poly.entity_id
_entity_poly.type
_entity_poly.pdbx_seq_one_letter_code
_entity_poly.pdbx_strand_id
1 'polypeptide(L)'
;MSFEALNPRPVAVVIDPIQSAKGKVVIDAFRLINPQTMMLGQEPWQTTSDVGHLNKPSIQALIHGLNRHYYSIAINNRKNELEEKMLLNLHKKKWTDGLILKRFDTHSKTNEQTVQEMLNLAIKYNKAVQEEDELPPEKLAIANVGRQDAKKSIWKSMCRI
;
A
#
# COMPACT_ATOMS: atom_id res chain seq x y z
N MET A 1 -13.83 14.73 -32.86
CA MET A 1 -15.02 15.26 -32.17
C MET A 1 -14.74 15.17 -30.68
N SER A 2 -14.78 16.29 -29.94
CA SER A 2 -14.42 16.33 -28.52
C SER A 2 -15.53 15.74 -27.64
N PHE A 3 -15.16 15.01 -26.57
CA PHE A 3 -16.12 14.37 -25.67
C PHE A 3 -17.06 15.37 -24.97
N GLU A 4 -16.62 16.62 -24.81
CA GLU A 4 -17.35 17.72 -24.22
C GLU A 4 -18.43 18.32 -25.14
N ALA A 5 -18.27 18.17 -26.47
CA ALA A 5 -19.30 18.55 -27.43
C ALA A 5 -20.44 17.52 -27.49
N LEU A 6 -20.17 16.27 -27.13
CA LEU A 6 -21.16 15.18 -27.14
C LEU A 6 -21.98 15.14 -25.85
N ASN A 7 -21.33 15.36 -24.70
CA ASN A 7 -21.99 15.32 -23.40
C ASN A 7 -21.59 16.55 -22.58
N PRO A 8 -22.55 17.22 -21.89
CA PRO A 8 -22.26 18.39 -21.06
C PRO A 8 -21.58 18.04 -19.72
N ARG A 9 -21.50 16.74 -19.37
CA ARG A 9 -20.96 16.26 -18.09
C ARG A 9 -19.87 15.19 -18.24
N PRO A 10 -18.84 15.40 -19.09
CA PRO A 10 -17.76 14.43 -19.21
C PRO A 10 -16.90 14.45 -17.94
N VAL A 11 -16.28 13.32 -17.63
CA VAL A 11 -15.31 13.18 -16.53
C VAL A 11 -14.13 12.38 -17.07
N ALA A 12 -12.92 12.91 -16.91
CA ALA A 12 -11.69 12.21 -17.21
C ALA A 12 -11.20 11.52 -15.94
N VAL A 13 -10.94 10.22 -15.98
CA VAL A 13 -10.42 9.45 -14.84
C VAL A 13 -8.99 9.03 -15.13
N VAL A 14 -8.08 9.32 -14.21
CA VAL A 14 -6.66 8.97 -14.29
C VAL A 14 -6.35 7.96 -13.19
N ILE A 15 -5.72 6.85 -13.58
CA ILE A 15 -5.36 5.76 -12.69
C ILE A 15 -3.85 5.57 -12.80
N ASP A 16 -3.13 5.65 -11.67
CA ASP A 16 -1.69 5.34 -11.62
C ASP A 16 -1.48 3.96 -10.99
N PRO A 17 -1.30 2.89 -11.80
CA PRO A 17 -1.09 1.55 -11.28
C PRO A 17 0.29 1.36 -10.63
N ILE A 18 1.27 2.21 -10.94
CA ILE A 18 2.64 2.08 -10.41
C ILE A 18 2.69 2.62 -8.97
N GLN A 19 2.01 3.74 -8.72
CA GLN A 19 1.92 4.33 -7.38
C GLN A 19 0.82 3.69 -6.52
N SER A 20 -0.09 2.93 -7.12
CA SER A 20 -1.11 2.18 -6.41
C SER A 20 -0.54 0.92 -5.76
N ALA A 21 -0.69 0.80 -4.44
CA ALA A 21 -0.23 -0.35 -3.67
C ALA A 21 -1.36 -0.89 -2.78
N LYS A 22 -1.16 -2.07 -2.18
CA LYS A 22 -2.13 -2.66 -1.26
C LYS A 22 -2.44 -1.67 -0.12
N GLY A 23 -3.68 -1.18 -0.07
CA GLY A 23 -4.14 -0.22 0.94
C GLY A 23 -4.20 1.25 0.47
N LYS A 24 -3.58 1.59 -0.67
CA LYS A 24 -3.69 2.92 -1.29
C LYS A 24 -3.81 2.80 -2.79
N VAL A 25 -4.98 3.19 -3.31
CA VAL A 25 -5.25 3.21 -4.74
C VAL A 25 -5.22 4.66 -5.20
N VAL A 26 -4.31 4.99 -6.12
CA VAL A 26 -4.11 6.33 -6.67
C VAL A 26 -5.00 6.48 -7.90
N ILE A 27 -6.15 7.12 -7.69
CA ILE A 27 -7.14 7.43 -8.73
C ILE A 27 -7.60 8.87 -8.52
N ASP A 28 -7.57 9.64 -9.60
CA ASP A 28 -8.07 11.00 -9.63
C ASP A 28 -9.08 11.16 -10.78
N ALA A 29 -10.06 12.03 -10.58
CA ALA A 29 -11.04 12.39 -11.59
C ALA A 29 -10.97 13.90 -11.84
N PHE A 30 -11.05 14.30 -13.11
CA PHE A 30 -10.95 15.68 -13.54
C PHE A 30 -12.09 16.06 -14.47
N ARG A 31 -12.43 17.34 -14.46
CA ARG A 31 -13.29 17.95 -15.48
C ARG A 31 -12.71 19.29 -15.93
N LEU A 32 -12.83 19.57 -17.22
CA LEU A 32 -12.43 20.83 -17.82
C LEU A 32 -13.29 22.01 -17.35
N ILE A 33 -12.66 23.16 -17.22
CA ILE A 33 -13.33 24.43 -16.94
C ILE A 33 -13.54 25.15 -18.27
N ASN A 34 -14.74 25.68 -18.50
CA ASN A 34 -14.97 26.52 -19.67
C ASN A 34 -14.17 27.84 -19.50
N PRO A 35 -13.25 28.18 -20.42
CA PRO A 35 -12.43 29.37 -20.31
C PRO A 35 -13.24 30.67 -20.27
N GLN A 36 -14.43 30.70 -20.87
CA GLN A 36 -15.32 31.87 -20.85
C GLN A 36 -15.84 32.16 -19.44
N THR A 37 -16.10 31.12 -18.64
CA THR A 37 -16.58 31.24 -17.26
C THR A 37 -15.51 31.82 -16.34
N MET A 38 -14.23 31.49 -16.58
CA MET A 38 -13.11 32.08 -15.85
C MET A 38 -12.96 33.57 -16.10
N MET A 39 -13.13 34.02 -17.36
CA MET A 39 -13.06 35.44 -17.70
C MET A 39 -14.19 36.25 -17.04
N LEU A 40 -15.32 35.60 -16.76
CA LEU A 40 -16.46 36.19 -16.07
C LEU A 40 -16.31 36.18 -14.54
N GLY A 41 -15.21 35.63 -14.00
CA GLY A 41 -14.94 35.56 -12.57
C GLY A 41 -15.90 34.67 -11.78
N GLN A 42 -16.69 33.84 -12.47
CA GLN A 42 -17.58 32.88 -11.83
C GLN A 42 -16.77 31.65 -11.43
N GLU A 43 -16.85 31.27 -10.15
CA GLU A 43 -16.25 30.00 -9.72
C GLU A 43 -17.01 28.83 -10.39
N PRO A 44 -16.30 27.88 -11.01
CA PRO A 44 -16.92 26.81 -11.78
C PRO A 44 -17.56 25.71 -10.90
N TRP A 45 -17.40 25.78 -9.58
CA TRP A 45 -17.96 24.84 -8.62
C TRP A 45 -19.06 25.48 -7.77
N GLN A 46 -20.10 24.70 -7.51
CA GLN A 46 -21.09 24.99 -6.48
C GLN A 46 -20.88 23.95 -5.36
N THR A 47 -20.30 24.35 -4.24
CA THR A 47 -20.06 23.45 -3.11
C THR A 47 -21.37 23.24 -2.35
N THR A 48 -22.13 22.21 -2.72
CA THR A 48 -23.43 21.92 -2.08
C THR A 48 -23.36 20.88 -0.96
N SER A 49 -22.21 20.22 -0.74
CA SER A 49 -22.08 19.14 0.25
C SER A 49 -20.68 19.05 0.85
N ASP A 50 -20.58 18.94 2.18
CA ASP A 50 -19.34 18.76 2.98
C ASP A 50 -18.84 17.29 3.01
N VAL A 51 -19.48 16.40 2.26
CA VAL A 51 -19.29 14.94 2.38
C VAL A 51 -18.01 14.44 1.67
N GLY A 52 -17.30 15.30 0.95
CA GLY A 52 -16.09 14.94 0.21
C GLY A 52 -14.97 15.96 0.42
N HIS A 53 -13.96 15.60 1.21
CA HIS A 53 -12.71 16.36 1.25
C HIS A 53 -11.96 16.14 -0.07
N LEU A 54 -11.70 17.23 -0.79
CA LEU A 54 -10.75 17.23 -1.90
C LEU A 54 -9.36 16.98 -1.34
N ASN A 55 -8.64 16.01 -1.91
CA ASN A 55 -7.24 15.79 -1.55
C ASN A 55 -6.43 17.05 -1.86
N LYS A 56 -5.49 17.40 -0.96
CA LYS A 56 -4.57 18.51 -1.19
C LYS A 56 -3.82 18.24 -2.51
N PRO A 57 -3.92 19.13 -3.51
CA PRO A 57 -3.31 18.88 -4.79
C PRO A 57 -1.79 18.89 -4.72
N SER A 58 -1.16 18.04 -5.53
CA SER A 58 0.29 18.05 -5.74
C SER A 58 0.72 19.33 -6.46
N ILE A 59 1.93 19.83 -6.17
CA ILE A 59 2.54 20.98 -6.85
C ILE A 59 2.61 20.74 -8.37
N GLN A 60 2.93 19.51 -8.78
CA GLN A 60 2.97 19.15 -10.20
C GLN A 60 1.60 19.35 -10.87
N ALA A 61 0.51 18.95 -10.20
CA ALA A 61 -0.84 19.11 -10.74
C ALA A 61 -1.24 20.59 -10.89
N LEU A 62 -0.85 21.44 -9.94
CA LEU A 62 -1.05 22.89 -10.03
C LEU A 62 -0.30 23.50 -11.22
N ILE A 63 0.97 23.11 -11.42
CA ILE A 63 1.78 23.56 -12.57
C ILE A 63 1.13 23.15 -13.90
N HIS A 64 0.55 21.95 -13.96
CA HIS A 64 -0.14 21.45 -15.16
C HIS A 64 -1.54 22.04 -15.37
N GLY A 65 -1.97 22.99 -14.54
CA GLY A 65 -3.19 23.76 -14.77
C GLY A 65 -4.42 23.28 -14.01
N LEU A 66 -4.26 22.53 -12.92
CA LEU A 66 -5.34 22.30 -11.96
C LEU A 66 -5.84 23.64 -11.39
N ASN A 67 -7.16 23.80 -11.28
CA ASN A 67 -7.89 25.03 -10.94
C ASN A 67 -7.81 26.16 -11.99
N ARG A 68 -7.25 25.88 -13.18
CA ARG A 68 -7.24 26.81 -14.32
C ARG A 68 -7.90 26.19 -15.55
N HIS A 69 -7.36 25.07 -16.03
CA HIS A 69 -7.91 24.39 -17.20
C HIS A 69 -8.90 23.28 -16.82
N TYR A 70 -8.70 22.67 -15.66
CA TYR A 70 -9.56 21.63 -15.13
C TYR A 70 -9.56 21.66 -13.61
N TYR A 71 -10.59 21.08 -12.99
CA TYR A 71 -10.70 20.90 -11.54
C TYR A 71 -10.82 19.41 -11.20
N SER A 72 -10.42 19.04 -9.99
CA SER A 72 -10.53 17.68 -9.49
C SER A 72 -11.92 17.40 -8.92
N ILE A 73 -12.36 16.16 -9.03
CA ILE A 73 -13.63 15.66 -8.50
C ILE A 73 -13.31 14.62 -7.43
N ALA A 74 -13.96 14.74 -6.26
CA ALA A 74 -13.85 13.76 -5.21
C ALA A 74 -14.50 12.43 -5.64
N ILE A 75 -13.74 11.33 -5.53
CA ILE A 75 -14.22 9.98 -5.85
C ILE A 75 -14.59 9.28 -4.56
N ASN A 76 -15.76 8.65 -4.53
CA ASN A 76 -16.16 7.76 -3.45
C ASN A 76 -16.56 6.40 -4.00
N ASN A 77 -16.27 5.35 -3.23
CA ASN A 77 -16.58 3.97 -3.59
C ASN A 77 -17.85 3.54 -2.84
N ARG A 78 -18.90 3.20 -3.58
CA ARG A 78 -20.07 2.54 -3.01
C ARG A 78 -19.72 1.07 -2.79
N LYS A 79 -19.90 0.59 -1.57
CA LYS A 79 -19.70 -0.82 -1.20
C LYS A 79 -21.04 -1.44 -0.85
N ASN A 80 -21.39 -2.54 -1.51
CA ASN A 80 -22.56 -3.33 -1.12
C ASN A 80 -22.14 -4.49 -0.20
N GLU A 81 -23.01 -4.88 0.74
CA GLU A 81 -22.72 -5.98 1.68
C GLU A 81 -22.46 -7.30 0.97
N LEU A 82 -23.17 -7.56 -0.14
CA LEU A 82 -23.02 -8.79 -0.92
C LEU A 82 -21.68 -8.83 -1.65
N GLU A 83 -21.26 -7.70 -2.22
CA GLU A 83 -19.94 -7.56 -2.86
C GLU A 83 -18.82 -7.72 -1.85
N GLU A 84 -18.96 -7.13 -0.67
CA GLU A 84 -17.99 -7.27 0.41
C GLU A 84 -17.87 -8.73 0.87
N LYS A 85 -18.99 -9.42 1.11
CA LYS A 85 -19.00 -10.86 1.45
C LYS A 85 -18.35 -11.71 0.36
N MET A 86 -18.63 -11.42 -0.92
CA MET A 86 -18.04 -12.12 -2.06
C MET A 86 -16.52 -11.89 -2.13
N LEU A 87 -16.06 -10.65 -2.03
CA LEU A 87 -14.63 -10.31 -2.09
C LEU A 87 -13.86 -10.87 -0.89
N LEU A 88 -14.47 -10.89 0.30
CA LEU A 88 -13.89 -11.53 1.48
C LEU A 88 -13.72 -13.04 1.29
N ASN A 89 -14.57 -13.69 0.50
CA ASN A 89 -14.45 -15.13 0.25
C ASN A 89 -13.27 -15.49 -0.65
N LEU A 90 -12.82 -14.60 -1.55
CA LEU A 90 -11.68 -14.86 -2.45
C LEU A 90 -10.35 -15.05 -1.68
N HIS A 91 -10.19 -14.36 -0.55
CA HIS A 91 -8.97 -14.40 0.25
C HIS A 91 -8.98 -15.43 1.38
N LYS A 92 -10.08 -16.18 1.56
CA LYS A 92 -10.15 -17.23 2.58
C LYS A 92 -9.34 -18.44 2.13
N LYS A 93 -8.44 -18.91 3.00
CA LYS A 93 -7.85 -20.25 2.84
C LYS A 93 -8.99 -21.28 2.81
N LYS A 94 -8.85 -22.31 1.99
CA LYS A 94 -9.86 -23.37 1.97
C LYS A 94 -9.77 -24.09 3.31
N TRP A 95 -10.91 -24.28 3.98
CA TRP A 95 -10.94 -25.01 5.26
C TRP A 95 -10.33 -26.42 5.11
N THR A 96 -10.43 -27.01 3.92
CA THR A 96 -9.82 -28.29 3.55
C THR A 96 -8.30 -28.29 3.58
N ASP A 97 -7.64 -27.13 3.47
CA ASP A 97 -6.17 -27.05 3.52
C ASP A 97 -5.62 -27.56 4.87
N GLY A 98 -6.42 -27.47 5.95
CA GLY A 98 -6.08 -28.03 7.26
C GLY A 98 -6.30 -29.56 7.37
N LEU A 99 -7.10 -30.14 6.48
CA LEU A 99 -7.34 -31.59 6.42
C LEU A 99 -6.33 -32.31 5.52
N ILE A 100 -5.62 -31.58 4.67
CA ILE A 100 -4.58 -32.14 3.81
C ILE A 100 -3.32 -32.36 4.63
N LEU A 101 -3.02 -33.64 4.88
CA LEU A 101 -1.80 -34.05 5.55
C LEU A 101 -0.60 -33.82 4.63
N LYS A 102 0.34 -32.99 5.09
CA LYS A 102 1.64 -32.84 4.42
C LYS A 102 2.43 -34.15 4.57
N ARG A 103 3.22 -34.49 3.56
CA ARG A 103 4.09 -35.69 3.64
C ARG A 103 5.06 -35.56 4.81
N PHE A 104 5.06 -36.54 5.70
CA PHE A 104 5.88 -36.52 6.92
C PHE A 104 7.37 -36.35 6.61
N ASP A 105 7.90 -37.01 5.58
CA ASP A 105 9.31 -36.88 5.19
C ASP A 105 9.68 -35.43 4.83
N THR A 106 8.81 -34.74 4.09
CA THR A 106 9.05 -33.34 3.70
C THR A 106 8.95 -32.41 4.90
N HIS A 107 8.00 -32.67 5.81
CA HIS A 107 7.82 -31.88 7.01
C HIS A 107 8.98 -32.04 7.98
N SER A 108 9.43 -33.29 8.20
CA SER A 108 10.59 -33.61 9.05
C SER A 108 11.86 -32.95 8.53
N LYS A 109 12.14 -33.05 7.22
CA LYS A 109 13.29 -32.35 6.59
C LYS A 109 13.19 -30.83 6.73
N THR A 110 12.00 -30.24 6.57
CA THR A 110 11.81 -28.79 6.74
C THR A 110 12.09 -28.36 8.18
N ASN A 111 11.63 -29.15 9.15
CA ASN A 111 11.85 -28.87 10.57
C ASN A 111 13.34 -28.98 10.94
N GLU A 112 14.01 -30.03 10.47
CA GLU A 112 15.46 -30.22 10.68
C GLU A 112 16.26 -29.02 10.14
N GLN A 113 15.98 -28.61 8.90
CA GLN A 113 16.59 -27.43 8.29
C GLN A 113 16.31 -26.15 9.10
N THR A 114 15.07 -25.94 9.53
CA THR A 114 14.69 -24.74 10.28
C THR A 114 15.38 -24.69 11.65
N VAL A 115 15.51 -25.83 12.34
CA VAL A 115 16.21 -25.93 13.63
C VAL A 115 17.71 -25.73 13.44
N GLN A 116 18.30 -26.26 12.37
CA GLN A 116 19.72 -26.06 12.08
C GLN A 116 20.04 -24.59 11.74
N GLU A 117 19.16 -23.92 10.98
CA GLU A 117 19.23 -22.47 10.78
C GLU A 117 19.09 -21.69 12.09
N MET A 118 18.18 -22.10 12.97
CA MET A 118 17.97 -21.48 14.28
C MET A 118 19.20 -21.61 15.18
N LEU A 119 19.89 -22.76 15.16
CA LEU A 119 21.15 -22.96 15.88
C LEU A 119 22.25 -22.03 15.38
N ASN A 120 22.38 -21.89 14.06
CA ASN A 120 23.34 -20.96 13.46
C ASN A 120 23.03 -19.50 13.84
N LEU A 121 21.75 -19.13 13.88
CA LEU A 121 21.31 -17.80 14.31
C LEU A 121 21.57 -17.57 15.81
N ALA A 122 21.38 -18.58 16.67
CA ALA A 122 21.66 -18.48 18.10
C ALA A 122 23.16 -18.27 18.37
N ILE A 123 24.05 -18.97 17.65
CA ILE A 123 25.50 -18.75 17.73
C ILE A 123 25.85 -17.31 17.32
N LYS A 124 25.25 -16.81 16.23
CA LYS A 124 25.45 -15.42 15.79
C LYS A 124 24.92 -14.41 16.80
N TYR A 125 23.78 -14.69 17.42
CA TYR A 125 23.19 -13.84 18.46
C TYR A 125 24.10 -13.76 19.69
N ASN A 126 24.63 -14.90 20.16
CA ASN A 126 25.58 -14.91 21.28
C ASN A 126 26.84 -14.08 20.98
N LYS A 127 27.37 -14.16 19.76
CA LYS A 127 28.49 -13.31 19.32
C LYS A 127 28.13 -11.83 19.29
N ALA A 128 26.94 -11.49 18.78
CA ALA A 128 26.46 -10.12 18.73
C ALA A 128 26.28 -9.52 20.15
N VAL A 129 25.78 -10.29 21.11
CA VAL A 129 25.65 -9.85 22.50
C VAL A 129 27.03 -9.60 23.13
N GLN A 130 28.03 -10.43 22.85
CA GLN A 130 29.40 -10.20 23.29
C GLN A 130 30.01 -8.93 22.68
N GLU A 131 29.75 -8.66 21.40
CA GLU A 131 30.18 -7.43 20.71
C GLU A 131 29.43 -6.18 21.23
N GLU A 132 28.18 -6.32 21.70
CA GLU A 132 27.39 -5.24 22.30
C GLU A 132 27.97 -4.75 23.64
N ASP A 133 28.57 -5.64 24.44
CA ASP A 133 29.21 -5.26 25.71
C ASP A 133 30.50 -4.44 25.50
N GLU A 134 31.16 -4.58 24.34
CA GLU A 134 32.43 -3.92 24.04
C GLU A 134 32.28 -2.53 23.42
N LEU A 135 31.14 -2.22 22.80
CA LEU A 135 30.96 -1.03 21.94
C LEU A 135 29.84 -0.10 22.43
N PRO A 136 29.99 1.22 22.27
CA PRO A 136 28.92 2.17 22.59
C PRO A 136 27.75 2.11 21.58
N PRO A 137 26.53 2.44 22.01
CA PRO A 137 25.29 2.21 21.24
C PRO A 137 25.24 2.96 19.90
N GLU A 138 25.85 4.15 19.79
CA GLU A 138 25.87 4.92 18.54
C GLU A 138 26.72 4.27 17.45
N LYS A 139 27.85 3.64 17.85
CA LYS A 139 28.72 2.91 16.91
C LYS A 139 28.10 1.57 16.52
N LEU A 140 27.39 0.92 17.44
CA LEU A 140 26.62 -0.31 17.18
C LEU A 140 25.50 -0.07 16.17
N ALA A 141 24.77 1.04 16.28
CA ALA A 141 23.71 1.38 15.33
C ALA A 141 24.23 1.47 13.89
N ILE A 142 25.44 2.02 13.70
CA ILE A 142 26.11 2.13 12.39
C ILE A 142 26.64 0.76 11.94
N ALA A 143 27.28 0.00 12.84
CA ALA A 143 27.85 -1.32 12.54
C ALA A 143 26.79 -2.38 12.20
N ASN A 144 25.58 -2.24 12.75
CA ASN A 144 24.47 -3.14 12.51
C ASN A 144 23.71 -2.85 11.20
N VAL A 145 23.96 -1.72 10.55
CA VAL A 145 23.35 -1.42 9.24
C VAL A 145 23.87 -2.42 8.19
N GLY A 146 22.96 -3.16 7.56
CA GLY A 146 23.28 -4.14 6.52
C GLY A 146 23.63 -5.54 7.03
N ARG A 147 23.74 -5.74 8.36
CA ARG A 147 23.84 -7.07 8.96
C ARG A 147 22.44 -7.61 9.31
N GLN A 148 22.30 -8.94 9.25
CA GLN A 148 21.06 -9.60 9.65
C GLN A 148 20.90 -9.54 11.17
N ASP A 149 19.83 -8.91 11.64
CA ASP A 149 19.45 -8.91 13.06
C ASP A 149 19.06 -10.34 13.49
N ALA A 150 19.94 -10.96 14.30
CA ALA A 150 19.78 -12.33 14.75
C ALA A 150 18.57 -12.50 15.67
N LYS A 151 18.27 -11.52 16.53
CA LYS A 151 17.14 -11.57 17.45
C LYS A 151 15.80 -11.59 16.70
N LYS A 152 15.63 -10.67 15.75
CA LYS A 152 14.44 -10.59 14.90
C LYS A 152 14.28 -11.83 14.02
N SER A 153 15.39 -12.39 13.56
CA SER A 153 15.39 -13.59 12.71
C SER A 153 15.02 -14.86 13.49
N ILE A 154 15.53 -15.03 14.72
CA ILE A 154 15.17 -16.16 15.60
C ILE A 154 13.66 -16.14 15.90
N TRP A 155 13.13 -14.97 16.24
CA TRP A 155 11.69 -14.81 16.48
C TRP A 155 10.85 -15.26 15.28
N LYS A 156 11.25 -14.83 14.08
CA LYS A 156 10.57 -15.20 12.83
C LYS A 156 10.62 -16.70 12.56
N SER A 157 11.75 -17.36 12.83
CA SER A 157 11.89 -18.81 12.67
C SER A 157 11.05 -19.58 13.69
N MET A 158 10.96 -19.09 14.93
CA MET A 158 10.13 -19.70 15.97
C MET A 158 8.63 -19.68 15.61
N CYS A 159 8.13 -18.60 15.01
CA CYS A 159 6.75 -18.53 14.55
C CYS A 159 6.46 -19.40 13.31
N ARG A 160 7.49 -19.99 12.67
CA ARG A 160 7.33 -20.80 11.45
C ARG A 160 7.19 -22.29 11.76
N ILE A 161 7.73 -22.72 12.90
CA ILE A 161 7.56 -24.08 13.46
C ILE A 161 6.21 -24.14 14.17
#